data_AF-A0A8T3Z5R5-F1
#
_entry.id   AF-A0A8T3Z5R5-F1
#
_cell.length_a   1.000
_cell.length_b   1.000
_cell.length_c   1.000
_cell.angle_alpha   90.00
_cell.angle_beta   90.00
_cell.angle_gamma   90.00
#
_symmetry.space_group_name_H-M   'P 1'
#
loop_
_entity.id
_entity.type
_entity.pdbx_description
1 polymer ?
#
loop_
_entity_poly.entity_id
_entity_poly.type
_entity_poly.pdbx_seq_one_letter_code
_entity_poly.pdbx_strand_id
1 'polypeptide(L)'
;MLTEEEKQKRREEYKEKNKKTERKLVFILGFFIVALIAGPYILPFIWGPVGVNILYSDGERVGMVIKLSQKGLIWKTWEGEMVLSQQGFAVTYVWPFSVDDQYPNKQVIISQLQQALDEGKLIKIQYEERAGYVPWRSKTSYFIKSIEFLR
;
A
#
# COMPACT_ATOMS: atom_id res chain seq x y z
N MET A 1 -9.12 3.56 68.73
CA MET A 1 -9.43 4.62 67.75
C MET A 1 -8.11 5.08 67.15
N LEU A 2 -8.07 5.40 65.86
CA LEU A 2 -6.84 5.88 65.22
C LEU A 2 -6.44 7.24 65.77
N THR A 3 -5.14 7.42 66.02
CA THR A 3 -4.59 8.72 66.40
C THR A 3 -4.72 9.70 65.23
N GLU A 4 -4.85 11.00 65.51
CA GLU A 4 -5.01 12.01 64.45
C GLU A 4 -3.80 12.05 63.49
N GLU A 5 -2.61 11.73 63.98
CA GLU A 5 -1.39 11.59 63.18
C GLU A 5 -1.46 10.42 62.19
N GLU A 6 -1.95 9.25 62.61
CA GLU A 6 -2.12 8.09 61.73
C GLU A 6 -3.19 8.34 60.66
N LYS A 7 -4.26 9.08 61.00
CA LYS A 7 -5.26 9.50 60.02
C LYS A 7 -4.66 10.47 59.00
N GLN A 8 -3.78 11.38 59.42
CA GLN A 8 -3.13 12.34 58.53
C GLN A 8 -2.13 11.68 57.59
N LYS A 9 -1.27 10.79 58.10
CA LYS A 9 -0.33 10.00 57.28
C LYS A 9 -1.05 9.17 56.23
N ARG A 10 -2.13 8.46 56.61
CA ARG A 10 -2.92 7.71 55.63
C ARG A 10 -3.53 8.62 54.57
N ARG A 11 -4.09 9.77 54.94
CA ARG A 11 -4.66 10.74 53.97
C ARG A 11 -3.61 11.24 52.98
N GLU A 12 -2.38 11.47 53.43
CA GLU A 12 -1.26 11.89 52.57
C GLU A 12 -0.82 10.76 51.63
N GLU A 13 -0.66 9.54 52.13
CA GLU A 13 -0.38 8.35 51.31
C GLU A 13 -1.47 8.08 50.26
N TYR A 14 -2.75 8.21 50.62
CA TYR A 14 -3.87 8.09 49.67
C TYR A 14 -3.81 9.16 48.58
N LYS A 15 -3.50 10.41 48.95
CA LYS A 15 -3.37 11.52 47.98
C LYS A 15 -2.19 11.30 47.03
N GLU A 16 -1.03 10.87 47.54
CA GLU A 16 0.13 10.56 46.70
C GLU A 16 -0.12 9.38 45.77
N LYS A 17 -0.73 8.30 46.28
CA LYS A 17 -1.08 7.12 45.48
C LYS A 17 -2.09 7.46 44.39
N ASN A 18 -3.12 8.26 44.68
CA ASN A 18 -4.08 8.71 43.68
C ASN A 18 -3.44 9.64 42.64
N LYS A 19 -2.64 10.63 43.06
CA LYS A 19 -1.90 11.51 42.14
C LYS A 19 -0.96 10.73 41.22
N LYS A 20 -0.30 9.68 41.73
CA LYS A 20 0.55 8.80 40.92
C LYS A 20 -0.27 7.97 39.93
N THR A 21 -1.46 7.52 40.32
CA THR A 21 -2.39 6.73 39.49
C THR A 21 -3.01 7.59 38.38
N GLU A 22 -3.48 8.80 38.70
CA GLU A 22 -4.01 9.77 37.73
C GLU A 22 -2.95 10.16 36.69
N ARG A 23 -1.71 10.45 37.13
CA ARG A 23 -0.61 10.74 36.19
C ARG A 23 -0.37 9.57 35.25
N LYS A 24 -0.34 8.33 35.76
CA LYS A 24 -0.20 7.12 34.91
C LYS A 24 -1.35 7.00 33.91
N LEU A 25 -2.60 7.21 34.32
CA LEU A 25 -3.76 7.15 33.44
C LEU A 25 -3.71 8.24 32.36
N VAL A 26 -3.30 9.46 32.70
CA VAL A 26 -3.12 10.56 31.73
C VAL A 26 -2.03 10.23 30.71
N PHE A 27 -0.91 9.65 31.14
CA PHE A 27 0.15 9.20 30.21
C PHE A 27 -0.32 8.08 29.30
N ILE A 28 -1.04 7.08 29.83
CA ILE A 28 -1.60 5.97 29.05
C ILE A 28 -2.61 6.51 28.02
N LEU A 29 -3.55 7.35 28.45
CA LEU A 29 -4.55 7.94 27.56
C LEU A 29 -3.90 8.84 26.50
N GLY A 30 -2.91 9.64 26.90
CA GLY A 30 -2.12 10.46 25.97
C GLY A 30 -1.39 9.63 24.92
N PHE A 31 -0.79 8.50 25.31
CA PHE A 31 -0.17 7.56 24.36
C PHE A 31 -1.18 7.02 23.34
N PHE A 32 -2.37 6.60 23.78
CA PHE A 32 -3.41 6.12 22.87
C PHE A 32 -3.93 7.21 21.94
N ILE A 33 -4.08 8.46 22.41
CA ILE A 33 -4.48 9.59 21.58
C ILE A 33 -3.42 9.87 20.50
N VAL A 34 -2.13 9.88 20.88
CA VAL A 34 -1.03 10.07 19.92
C VAL A 34 -0.98 8.91 18.92
N ALA A 35 -1.14 7.66 19.37
CA ALA A 35 -1.16 6.49 18.49
C ALA A 35 -2.36 6.50 17.53
N LEU A 36 -3.53 6.99 17.95
CA LEU A 36 -4.71 7.12 17.10
C LEU A 36 -4.51 8.18 16.01
N ILE A 37 -3.86 9.29 16.35
CA ILE A 37 -3.61 10.39 15.41
C ILE A 37 -2.45 10.05 14.48
N ALA A 38 -1.33 9.53 15.00
CA ALA A 38 -0.12 9.26 14.24
C ALA A 38 -0.17 7.92 13.50
N GLY A 39 -0.87 6.93 14.04
CA GLY A 39 -0.96 5.56 13.52
C GLY A 39 -1.36 5.48 12.04
N PRO A 40 -2.43 6.15 11.59
CA PRO A 40 -2.84 6.14 10.17
C PRO A 40 -1.79 6.68 9.21
N TYR A 41 -0.88 7.54 9.68
CA TYR A 41 0.20 8.11 8.86
C TYR A 41 1.47 7.23 8.90
N ILE A 42 1.73 6.56 10.02
CA ILE A 42 2.91 5.71 10.22
C ILE A 42 2.70 4.32 9.59
N LEU A 43 1.50 3.76 9.71
CA LEU A 43 1.17 2.40 9.24
C LEU A 43 1.46 2.21 7.74
N PRO A 44 1.05 3.09 6.81
CA PRO A 44 1.37 2.95 5.39
C PRO A 44 2.86 3.06 5.11
N PHE A 45 3.59 3.84 5.91
CA PHE A 45 5.03 4.05 5.75
C PHE A 45 5.85 2.83 6.20
N ILE A 46 5.32 2.03 7.14
CA ILE A 46 5.91 0.75 7.56
C ILE A 46 5.43 -0.39 6.65
N TRP A 47 4.13 -0.45 6.37
CA TRP A 47 3.52 -1.56 5.64
C TRP A 47 3.83 -1.51 4.14
N GLY A 48 3.91 -0.34 3.51
CA GLY A 48 4.24 -0.22 2.08
C GLY A 48 5.57 -0.89 1.71
N PRO A 49 6.70 -0.53 2.35
CA PRO A 49 8.01 -1.13 2.08
C PRO A 49 8.10 -2.63 2.42
N VAL A 50 7.37 -3.10 3.43
CA VAL A 50 7.35 -4.53 3.77
C VAL A 50 6.48 -5.30 2.77
N GLY A 51 5.27 -4.80 2.50
CA GLY A 51 4.29 -5.42 1.62
C GLY A 51 4.73 -5.50 0.17
N VAL A 52 5.53 -4.54 -0.33
CA VAL A 52 6.06 -4.59 -1.71
C VAL A 52 7.07 -5.71 -1.92
N ASN A 53 7.55 -6.37 -0.87
CA ASN A 53 8.42 -7.54 -0.97
C ASN A 53 7.68 -8.86 -0.74
N ILE A 54 6.40 -8.81 -0.36
CA ILE A 54 5.57 -9.98 -0.10
C ILE A 54 4.66 -10.20 -1.31
N LEU A 55 4.86 -11.33 -2.00
CA LEU A 55 3.93 -11.79 -3.03
C LEU A 55 2.60 -12.16 -2.37
N TYR A 56 1.52 -11.54 -2.82
CA TYR A 56 0.17 -11.80 -2.34
C TYR A 56 -0.59 -12.75 -3.27
N SER A 57 -0.48 -12.52 -4.57
CA SER A 57 -1.15 -13.32 -5.59
C SER A 57 -0.40 -13.21 -6.92
N ASP A 58 -0.58 -14.18 -7.81
CA ASP A 58 -0.09 -14.17 -9.18
C ASP A 58 -1.21 -14.66 -10.11
N GLY A 59 -1.19 -14.20 -11.36
CA GLY A 59 -2.23 -14.55 -12.30
C GLY A 59 -2.05 -13.98 -13.69
N GLU A 60 -3.06 -14.22 -14.53
CA GLU A 60 -3.07 -13.80 -15.92
C GLU A 60 -4.32 -12.99 -16.24
N ARG A 61 -4.18 -11.96 -17.08
CA ARG A 61 -5.29 -11.16 -17.61
C ARG A 61 -5.13 -10.98 -19.11
N VAL A 62 -6.24 -11.03 -19.83
CA VAL A 62 -6.29 -10.82 -21.28
C VAL A 62 -7.06 -9.54 -21.58
N GLY A 63 -6.51 -8.70 -22.44
CA GLY A 63 -7.16 -7.45 -22.85
C GLY A 63 -6.27 -6.57 -23.73
N MET A 64 -6.66 -5.31 -23.89
CA MET A 64 -5.94 -4.33 -24.72
C MET A 64 -5.39 -3.20 -23.87
N VAL A 65 -4.12 -2.86 -24.07
CA VAL A 65 -3.50 -1.70 -23.41
C VAL A 65 -4.08 -0.44 -24.03
N ILE A 66 -4.62 0.45 -23.20
CA ILE A 66 -5.19 1.73 -23.66
C ILE A 66 -4.33 2.92 -23.26
N LYS A 67 -3.38 2.72 -22.35
CA LYS A 67 -2.50 3.76 -21.86
C LYS A 67 -1.25 3.18 -21.27
N LEU A 68 -0.13 3.83 -21.57
CA LEU A 68 1.14 3.64 -20.91
C LEU A 68 1.73 5.03 -20.66
N SER A 69 2.12 5.32 -19.43
CA SER A 69 2.57 6.65 -19.07
C SER A 69 3.53 6.62 -17.90
N GLN A 70 4.60 7.39 -18.02
CA GLN A 70 5.55 7.60 -16.93
C GLN A 70 5.04 8.69 -15.99
N LYS A 71 4.59 8.32 -14.79
CA LYS A 71 3.93 9.23 -13.83
C LYS A 71 4.71 9.33 -12.52
N GLY A 72 4.45 10.40 -11.78
CA GLY A 72 5.04 10.65 -10.46
C GLY A 72 5.64 12.04 -10.33
N LEU A 73 5.71 12.54 -9.09
CA LEU A 73 6.17 13.90 -8.80
C LEU A 73 7.68 13.95 -8.57
N ILE A 74 8.18 13.09 -7.67
CA ILE A 74 9.60 13.00 -7.32
C ILE A 74 10.25 11.81 -8.03
N TRP A 75 9.65 10.63 -7.91
CA TRP A 75 10.07 9.42 -8.61
C TRP A 75 9.10 9.12 -9.75
N LYS A 76 9.66 8.81 -10.91
CA LYS A 76 8.90 8.52 -12.12
C LYS A 76 8.77 7.01 -12.29
N THR A 77 7.54 6.50 -12.24
CA THR A 77 7.21 5.08 -12.40
C THR A 77 6.42 4.87 -13.69
N TRP A 78 6.54 3.68 -14.29
CA TRP A 78 5.80 3.32 -15.49
C TRP A 78 4.45 2.70 -15.11
N GLU A 79 3.38 3.40 -15.47
CA GLU A 79 2.02 3.05 -15.12
C GLU A 79 1.20 2.83 -16.39
N GLY A 80 0.52 1.69 -16.48
CA GLY A 80 -0.34 1.35 -17.58
C GLY A 80 -1.78 1.08 -17.15
N GLU A 81 -2.69 1.18 -18.12
CA GLU A 81 -4.10 0.85 -17.96
C GLU A 81 -4.48 -0.05 -19.15
N MET A 82 -5.12 -1.19 -18.87
CA MET A 82 -5.67 -2.06 -19.91
C MET A 82 -7.17 -2.24 -19.72
N VAL A 83 -7.87 -2.42 -20.84
CA VAL A 83 -9.27 -2.78 -20.86
C VAL A 83 -9.38 -4.30 -20.90
N LEU A 84 -10.07 -4.85 -19.90
CA LEU A 84 -10.55 -6.24 -19.93
C LEU A 84 -11.94 -6.23 -20.57
N SER A 85 -12.07 -6.90 -21.72
CA SER A 85 -13.35 -7.10 -22.40
C SER A 85 -13.53 -8.59 -22.65
N GLN A 86 -14.71 -9.10 -22.32
CA GLN A 86 -15.15 -10.38 -22.84
C GLN A 86 -15.78 -10.16 -24.22
N GLN A 87 -15.48 -11.08 -25.14
CA GLN A 87 -15.96 -11.11 -26.52
C GLN A 87 -17.42 -10.62 -26.63
N GLY A 88 -17.61 -9.46 -27.28
CA GLY A 88 -18.91 -9.02 -27.78
C GLY A 88 -19.55 -7.78 -27.13
N PHE A 89 -19.06 -7.22 -26.02
CA PHE A 89 -19.68 -6.02 -25.42
C PHE A 89 -18.68 -5.02 -24.81
N ALA A 90 -19.18 -3.80 -24.62
CA ALA A 90 -18.52 -2.59 -24.14
C ALA A 90 -17.46 -2.79 -23.04
N VAL A 91 -16.48 -1.88 -22.99
CA VAL A 91 -15.42 -1.81 -21.96
C VAL A 91 -15.97 -2.17 -20.58
N THR A 92 -15.62 -3.35 -20.09
CA THR A 92 -16.23 -3.92 -18.87
C THR A 92 -15.46 -3.47 -17.63
N TYR A 93 -14.13 -3.40 -17.72
CA TYR A 93 -13.28 -3.01 -16.61
C TYR A 93 -11.94 -2.45 -17.09
N VAL A 94 -11.54 -1.30 -16.53
CA VAL A 94 -10.20 -0.74 -16.72
C VAL A 94 -9.33 -1.21 -15.56
N TRP A 95 -8.31 -1.99 -15.88
CA TRP A 95 -7.37 -2.52 -14.91
C TRP A 95 -6.05 -1.74 -14.96
N PRO A 96 -5.67 -1.03 -13.88
CA PRO A 96 -4.39 -0.37 -13.78
C PRO A 96 -3.30 -1.35 -13.34
N PHE A 97 -2.10 -1.18 -13.90
CA PHE A 97 -0.92 -1.95 -13.55
C PHE A 97 0.32 -1.06 -13.56
N SER A 98 1.39 -1.54 -12.94
CA SER A 98 2.69 -0.89 -12.92
C SER A 98 3.76 -1.81 -13.51
N VAL A 99 4.81 -1.23 -14.09
CA VAL A 99 6.02 -1.98 -14.48
C VAL A 99 7.06 -1.77 -13.40
N ASP A 100 7.58 -2.85 -12.83
CA ASP A 100 8.57 -2.77 -11.77
C ASP A 100 9.93 -2.28 -12.31
N ASP A 101 10.46 -1.23 -11.69
CA ASP A 101 11.78 -0.70 -12.03
C ASP A 101 12.91 -1.68 -11.71
N GLN A 102 12.67 -2.64 -10.82
CA GLN A 102 13.65 -3.65 -10.42
C GLN A 102 13.70 -4.87 -11.34
N TYR A 103 12.73 -5.04 -12.26
CA TYR A 103 12.75 -6.18 -13.14
C TYR A 103 13.83 -6.06 -14.23
N PRO A 104 14.67 -7.09 -14.42
CA PRO A 104 15.77 -7.04 -15.39
C PRO A 104 15.28 -6.91 -16.83
N ASN A 105 14.06 -7.35 -17.11
CA ASN A 105 13.40 -7.28 -18.42
C ASN A 105 12.46 -6.08 -18.58
N LYS A 106 12.53 -5.07 -17.70
CA LYS A 106 11.67 -3.88 -17.74
C LYS A 106 11.58 -3.24 -19.13
N GLN A 107 12.71 -3.02 -19.79
CA GLN A 107 12.77 -2.35 -21.09
C GLN A 107 12.05 -3.17 -22.17
N VAL A 108 12.18 -4.50 -22.11
CA VAL A 108 11.46 -5.42 -23.00
C VAL A 108 9.97 -5.32 -22.75
N ILE A 109 9.52 -5.38 -21.48
CA ILE A 109 8.11 -5.23 -21.12
C ILE A 109 7.54 -3.90 -21.64
N ILE A 110 8.25 -2.78 -21.40
CA ILE A 110 7.81 -1.45 -21.86
C ILE A 110 7.69 -1.42 -23.38
N SER A 111 8.67 -1.96 -24.10
CA SER A 111 8.63 -2.00 -25.58
C SER A 111 7.46 -2.84 -26.09
N GLN A 112 7.17 -3.99 -25.47
CA GLN A 112 6.03 -4.84 -25.82
C GLN A 112 4.68 -4.18 -25.51
N LEU A 113 4.57 -3.47 -24.38
CA LEU A 113 3.37 -2.70 -24.04
C LEU A 113 3.16 -1.54 -25.01
N GLN A 114 4.23 -0.83 -25.38
CA GLN A 114 4.16 0.26 -26.35
C GLN A 114 3.72 -0.26 -27.72
N GLN A 115 4.32 -1.37 -28.18
CA GLN A 115 3.91 -2.03 -29.42
C GLN A 115 2.44 -2.46 -29.37
N ALA A 116 2.00 -3.07 -28.28
CA ALA A 116 0.61 -3.49 -28.11
C ALA A 116 -0.37 -2.30 -28.12
N LEU A 117 0.03 -1.17 -27.54
CA LEU A 117 -0.73 0.07 -27.54
C LEU A 117 -0.83 0.68 -28.95
N ASP A 118 0.30 0.76 -29.67
CA ASP A 118 0.39 1.37 -31.00
C ASP A 118 -0.38 0.54 -32.05
N GLU A 119 -0.31 -0.78 -31.94
CA GLU A 119 -0.97 -1.72 -32.86
C GLU A 119 -2.40 -2.08 -32.43
N GLY A 120 -2.83 -1.67 -31.23
CA GLY A 120 -4.14 -2.01 -30.66
C GLY A 120 -4.36 -3.52 -30.49
N LYS A 121 -3.29 -4.28 -30.21
CA LYS A 121 -3.35 -5.75 -30.14
C LYS A 121 -3.93 -6.25 -28.83
N LEU A 122 -4.63 -7.38 -28.92
CA LEU A 122 -5.03 -8.15 -27.75
C LEU A 122 -3.81 -8.89 -27.19
N ILE A 123 -3.50 -8.66 -25.92
CA ILE A 123 -2.38 -9.29 -25.24
C ILE A 123 -2.84 -10.01 -23.98
N LYS A 124 -2.09 -11.05 -23.62
CA LYS A 124 -2.17 -11.69 -22.31
C LYS A 124 -0.99 -11.20 -21.47
N ILE A 125 -1.28 -10.76 -20.25
CA ILE A 125 -0.31 -10.26 -19.29
C ILE A 125 -0.28 -11.22 -18.11
N GLN A 126 0.91 -11.71 -17.77
CA GLN A 126 1.15 -12.37 -16.48
C GLN A 126 1.58 -11.29 -15.48
N TYR A 127 0.94 -11.27 -14.32
CA TYR A 127 1.21 -10.28 -13.28
C TYR A 127 1.43 -10.93 -11.91
N GLU A 128 2.14 -10.21 -11.07
CA GLU A 128 2.30 -10.50 -9.65
C GLU A 128 1.67 -9.36 -8.85
N GLU A 129 0.72 -9.69 -7.99
CA GLU A 129 0.13 -8.79 -7.00
C GLU A 129 0.93 -8.87 -5.70
N ARG A 130 1.39 -7.73 -5.20
CA ARG A 130 2.10 -7.63 -3.94
C ARG A 130 1.21 -7.07 -2.84
N ALA A 131 1.49 -7.44 -1.59
CA ALA A 131 0.67 -7.06 -0.44
C ALA A 131 0.67 -5.54 -0.14
N GLY A 132 1.55 -4.79 -0.80
CA GLY A 132 1.59 -3.33 -0.75
C GLY A 132 2.37 -2.75 -1.93
N TYR A 133 2.34 -1.43 -2.04
CA TYR A 133 3.11 -0.67 -3.02
C TYR A 133 3.73 0.56 -2.38
N VAL A 134 4.75 1.12 -3.04
CA VAL A 134 5.46 2.33 -2.56
C VAL A 134 5.59 3.35 -3.69
N PRO A 135 5.38 4.65 -3.43
CA PRO A 135 5.30 5.67 -4.48
C PRO A 135 6.55 5.82 -5.38
N TRP A 136 7.71 5.35 -4.92
CA TRP A 136 8.96 5.38 -5.70
C TRP A 136 9.17 4.15 -6.59
N ARG A 137 8.36 3.10 -6.45
CA ARG A 137 8.46 1.85 -7.22
C ARG A 137 7.23 1.61 -8.10
N SER A 138 6.04 1.95 -7.59
CA SER A 138 4.79 1.79 -8.33
C SER A 138 3.64 2.62 -7.76
N LYS A 139 2.62 2.84 -8.57
CA LYS A 139 1.32 3.38 -8.13
C LYS A 139 0.30 2.30 -7.80
N THR A 140 0.53 1.06 -8.23
CA THR A 140 -0.34 -0.10 -7.98
C THR A 140 0.42 -1.25 -7.36
N SER A 141 -0.31 -2.20 -6.76
CA SER A 141 0.23 -3.47 -6.28
C SER A 141 0.47 -4.50 -7.38
N TYR A 142 0.04 -4.23 -8.61
CA TYR A 142 0.10 -5.17 -9.73
C TYR A 142 1.32 -4.89 -10.60
N PHE A 143 2.25 -5.84 -10.63
CA PHE A 143 3.48 -5.74 -11.40
C PHE A 143 3.46 -6.71 -12.57
N ILE A 144 3.74 -6.20 -13.78
CA ILE A 144 3.83 -7.04 -14.97
C ILE A 144 5.11 -7.87 -14.95
N LYS A 145 4.97 -9.18 -15.17
CA LYS A 145 6.07 -10.14 -15.27
C LYS A 145 6.41 -10.49 -16.72
N SER A 146 5.39 -10.77 -17.53
CA SER A 146 5.55 -11.16 -18.92
C SER A 146 4.32 -10.78 -19.76
N ILE A 147 4.53 -10.71 -21.08
CA ILE A 147 3.50 -10.36 -22.06
C ILE A 147 3.55 -11.37 -23.19
N GLU A 148 2.38 -11.87 -23.57
CA GLU A 148 2.16 -12.75 -24.71
C GLU A 148 1.20 -12.06 -25.70
N PHE A 149 1.65 -11.91 -26.95
CA PHE A 149 0.80 -11.43 -28.02
C PHE A 149 -0.13 -12.54 -28.50
N LEU A 150 -1.43 -12.30 -28.43
CA LEU A 150 -2.41 -13.23 -28.97
C LEU A 150 -2.52 -13.00 -30.49
N ARG A 151 -2.55 -14.10 -31.25
CA ARG A 151 -2.71 -14.09 -32.70
C ARG A 151 -4.17 -13.91 -33.10
#